data_AF-A0A840R8N7-F1
#
_entry.id   AF-A0A840R8N7-F1
#
_cell.length_a   1.000
_cell.length_b   1.000
_cell.length_c   1.000
_cell.angle_alpha   90.00
_cell.angle_beta   90.00
_cell.angle_gamma   90.00
#
_symmetry.space_group_name_H-M   'P 1'
#
loop_
_entity.id
_entity.type
_entity.pdbx_description
1 polymer ?
#
loop_
_entity_poly.entity_id
_entity_poly.type
_entity_poly.pdbx_seq_one_letter_code
_entity_poly.pdbx_strand_id
1 'polypeptide(L)'
;MTKYRPYQEITAQSINVATLMGLFNDLEKRSDNAAALTPVVVFLAFSMESYINSLGAQHLDIWDELERLPWKKKITILHKTVSKSPDWGSPPLQFASQIFKLRDRLAHGKPEIVYGPVLNSEEEAVEVLRNPTIFQPDWYSTINKVWLLESKNKFRTLMVYLGELFDRHESDHLAIAYTGIEELPDKNF
;
A
#
# COMPACT_ATOMS: atom_id res chain seq x y z
N MET A 1 19.56 -21.54 -36.23
CA MET A 1 20.36 -21.67 -35.00
C MET A 1 19.51 -21.10 -33.88
N THR A 2 19.04 -21.94 -32.95
CA THR A 2 18.19 -21.49 -31.83
C THR A 2 18.81 -20.29 -31.12
N LYS A 3 18.04 -19.21 -30.98
CA LYS A 3 18.48 -17.97 -30.31
C LYS A 3 17.83 -17.91 -28.94
N TYR A 4 18.59 -17.45 -27.95
CA TYR A 4 18.12 -17.32 -26.58
C TYR A 4 18.15 -15.85 -26.16
N ARG A 5 17.13 -15.43 -25.42
CA ARG A 5 17.05 -14.07 -24.85
C ARG A 5 16.88 -14.17 -23.32
N PRO A 6 17.81 -13.63 -22.52
CA PRO A 6 17.56 -13.50 -21.08
C PRO A 6 16.48 -12.44 -20.86
N TYR A 7 15.64 -12.65 -19.86
CA TYR A 7 14.67 -11.65 -19.41
C TYR A 7 14.66 -11.55 -17.89
N GLN A 8 14.26 -10.37 -17.42
CA GLN A 8 13.95 -10.10 -16.03
C GLN A 8 12.57 -9.45 -16.00
N GLU A 9 11.64 -10.09 -15.32
CA GLU A 9 10.31 -9.54 -15.06
C GLU A 9 10.37 -8.67 -13.81
N ILE A 10 10.27 -7.35 -14.01
CA ILE A 10 10.22 -6.39 -12.92
C ILE A 10 8.74 -6.10 -12.63
N THR A 11 8.30 -6.39 -11.40
CA THR A 11 6.92 -6.11 -10.98
C THR A 11 6.83 -4.72 -10.35
N ALA A 12 5.70 -4.03 -10.52
CA ALA A 12 5.46 -2.77 -9.80
C ALA A 12 5.52 -2.97 -8.28
N GLN A 13 5.13 -4.16 -7.82
CA GLN A 13 5.25 -4.60 -6.43
C GLN A 13 6.68 -4.52 -5.91
N SER A 14 7.66 -5.06 -6.62
CA SER A 14 9.04 -5.08 -6.12
C SER A 14 9.61 -3.68 -5.93
N ILE A 15 9.33 -2.78 -6.86
CA ILE A 15 9.72 -1.37 -6.79
C ILE A 15 9.05 -0.68 -5.59
N ASN A 16 7.75 -0.89 -5.40
CA ASN A 16 7.00 -0.29 -4.30
C ASN A 16 7.50 -0.76 -2.94
N VAL A 17 7.71 -2.07 -2.77
CA VAL A 17 8.18 -2.67 -1.53
C VAL A 17 9.61 -2.22 -1.21
N ALA A 18 10.51 -2.21 -2.20
CA ALA A 18 11.87 -1.72 -2.01
C ALA A 18 11.87 -0.23 -1.58
N THR A 19 11.07 0.59 -2.24
CA THR A 19 10.91 2.02 -1.89
C THR A 19 10.35 2.18 -0.47
N LEU A 20 9.32 1.41 -0.12
CA LEU A 20 8.74 1.42 1.22
C LEU A 20 9.75 1.02 2.30
N MET A 21 10.58 -0.01 2.05
CA MET A 21 11.64 -0.40 2.99
C MET A 21 12.68 0.70 3.17
N GLY A 22 13.07 1.39 2.10
CA GLY A 22 13.93 2.58 2.19
C GLY A 22 13.31 3.70 3.04
N LEU A 23 12.03 3.98 2.81
CA LEU A 23 11.28 4.96 3.60
C LEU A 23 11.19 4.59 5.08
N PHE A 24 11.00 3.31 5.41
CA PHE A 24 11.05 2.83 6.79
C PHE A 24 12.45 2.95 7.41
N ASN A 25 13.50 2.68 6.64
CA ASN A 25 14.88 2.81 7.12
C ASN A 25 15.24 4.27 7.44
N ASP A 26 14.67 5.22 6.71
CA ASP A 26 14.86 6.65 6.95
C ASP A 26 13.87 7.24 7.96
N LEU A 27 13.00 6.44 8.58
CA LEU A 27 11.94 6.93 9.45
C LEU A 27 12.48 7.70 10.66
N GLU A 28 13.58 7.24 11.26
CA GLU A 28 14.21 7.91 12.40
C GLU A 28 14.69 9.33 12.05
N LYS A 29 15.20 9.51 10.82
CA LYS A 29 15.74 10.78 10.31
C LYS A 29 14.65 11.80 9.95
N ARG A 30 13.41 11.36 9.75
CA ARG A 30 12.28 12.23 9.39
C ARG A 30 11.77 12.98 10.62
N SER A 31 11.17 14.15 10.41
CA SER A 31 10.43 14.82 11.48
C SER A 31 9.16 14.03 11.83
N ASP A 32 8.80 14.00 13.11
CA ASP A 32 7.62 13.27 13.59
C ASP A 32 6.35 14.12 13.43
N ASN A 33 5.99 14.38 12.18
CA ASN A 33 4.73 15.01 11.82
C ASN A 33 4.12 14.32 10.60
N ALA A 34 2.79 14.34 10.51
CA ALA A 34 2.04 13.65 9.47
C ALA A 34 2.51 14.01 8.04
N ALA A 35 2.89 15.26 7.76
CA ALA A 35 3.35 15.67 6.43
C ALA A 35 4.67 14.99 6.01
N ALA A 36 5.67 14.96 6.89
CA ALA A 36 6.94 14.29 6.63
C ALA A 36 6.81 12.76 6.51
N LEU A 37 5.76 12.20 7.12
CA LEU A 37 5.48 10.78 7.21
C LEU A 37 4.49 10.27 6.16
N THR A 38 3.72 11.16 5.53
CA THR A 38 2.74 10.84 4.48
C THR A 38 3.30 9.99 3.35
N PRO A 39 4.53 10.21 2.84
CA PRO A 39 5.10 9.34 1.82
C PRO A 39 5.16 7.86 2.23
N VAL A 40 5.43 7.57 3.50
CA VAL A 40 5.45 6.18 4.01
C VAL A 40 4.07 5.54 3.91
N VAL A 41 3.01 6.29 4.25
CA VAL A 41 1.61 5.83 4.18
C VAL A 41 1.17 5.59 2.73
N VAL A 42 1.56 6.48 1.82
CA VAL A 42 1.27 6.34 0.39
C VAL A 42 1.94 5.08 -0.16
N PHE A 43 3.23 4.85 0.15
CA PHE A 43 3.93 3.66 -0.31
C PHE A 43 3.49 2.37 0.40
N LEU A 44 2.96 2.44 1.63
CA LEU A 44 2.24 1.31 2.24
C LEU A 44 1.05 0.90 1.37
N ALA A 45 0.18 1.86 1.03
CA ALA A 45 -1.00 1.58 0.21
C ALA A 45 -0.64 1.10 -1.20
N PHE A 46 0.36 1.71 -1.84
CA PHE A 46 0.82 1.28 -3.17
C PHE A 46 1.43 -0.12 -3.14
N SER A 47 2.26 -0.43 -2.14
CA SER A 47 2.83 -1.77 -2.00
C SER A 47 1.74 -2.82 -1.84
N MET A 48 0.73 -2.56 -1.00
CA MET A 48 -0.41 -3.45 -0.80
C MET A 48 -1.24 -3.65 -2.08
N GLU A 49 -1.61 -2.55 -2.75
CA GLU A 49 -2.39 -2.60 -4.00
C GLU A 49 -1.62 -3.36 -5.09
N SER A 50 -0.33 -3.08 -5.25
CA SER A 50 0.50 -3.75 -6.24
C SER A 50 0.66 -5.24 -5.97
N TYR A 51 0.76 -5.66 -4.71
CA TYR A 51 0.81 -7.09 -4.37
C TYR A 51 -0.53 -7.79 -4.62
N ILE A 52 -1.65 -7.15 -4.30
CA ILE A 52 -2.99 -7.66 -4.66
C ILE A 52 -3.11 -7.83 -6.18
N ASN A 53 -2.59 -6.87 -6.96
CA ASN A 53 -2.59 -6.96 -8.42
C ASN A 53 -1.66 -8.07 -8.92
N SER A 54 -0.46 -8.24 -8.35
CA SER A 54 0.44 -9.34 -8.71
C SER A 54 -0.21 -10.70 -8.47
N LEU A 55 -0.81 -10.91 -7.29
CA LEU A 55 -1.50 -12.17 -6.98
C LEU A 55 -2.65 -12.43 -7.95
N GLY A 56 -3.43 -11.39 -8.26
CA GLY A 56 -4.51 -11.53 -9.22
C GLY A 56 -4.05 -11.87 -10.63
N ALA A 57 -3.05 -11.16 -11.15
CA ALA A 57 -2.49 -11.42 -12.48
C ALA A 57 -1.87 -12.82 -12.60
N GLN A 58 -1.31 -13.37 -11.52
CA GLN A 58 -0.72 -14.71 -11.50
C GLN A 58 -1.75 -15.85 -11.41
N HIS A 59 -2.97 -15.58 -10.95
CA HIS A 59 -3.93 -16.62 -10.58
C HIS A 59 -5.29 -16.50 -11.28
N LEU A 60 -5.54 -15.44 -12.03
CA LEU A 60 -6.81 -15.19 -12.72
C LEU A 60 -6.57 -14.63 -14.13
N ASP A 61 -6.90 -15.41 -15.16
CA ASP A 61 -6.73 -14.99 -16.56
C ASP A 61 -7.49 -13.70 -16.92
N ILE A 62 -8.60 -13.43 -16.22
CA ILE A 62 -9.44 -12.25 -16.43
C ILE A 62 -9.02 -11.04 -15.57
N TRP A 63 -7.84 -11.08 -14.94
CA TRP A 63 -7.48 -10.06 -13.96
C TRP A 63 -7.42 -8.63 -14.53
N ASP A 64 -7.02 -8.46 -15.78
CA ASP A 64 -6.95 -7.15 -16.46
C ASP A 64 -8.32 -6.43 -16.49
N GLU A 65 -9.42 -7.19 -16.52
CA GLU A 65 -10.78 -6.64 -16.44
C GLU A 65 -11.19 -6.31 -14.99
N LEU A 66 -10.61 -7.01 -14.02
CA LEU A 66 -10.95 -6.92 -12.60
C LEU A 66 -10.07 -5.94 -11.83
N GLU A 67 -8.86 -5.62 -12.31
CA GLU A 67 -7.91 -4.77 -11.60
C GLU A 67 -8.36 -3.31 -11.45
N ARG A 68 -9.43 -2.90 -12.15
CA ARG A 68 -10.06 -1.58 -11.96
C ARG A 68 -11.09 -1.55 -10.84
N LEU A 69 -11.42 -2.70 -10.25
CA LEU A 69 -12.37 -2.78 -9.15
C LEU A 69 -11.78 -2.16 -7.87
N PRO A 70 -12.63 -1.69 -6.93
CA PRO A 70 -12.16 -1.26 -5.63
C PRO A 70 -11.37 -2.36 -4.91
N TRP A 71 -10.29 -1.98 -4.21
CA TRP A 71 -9.39 -2.89 -3.48
C TRP A 71 -10.12 -3.96 -2.65
N LYS A 72 -11.22 -3.59 -1.98
CA LYS A 72 -12.00 -4.51 -1.15
C LYS A 72 -12.65 -5.64 -1.98
N LYS A 73 -13.12 -5.31 -3.20
CA LYS A 73 -13.65 -6.29 -4.14
C LYS A 73 -12.55 -7.19 -4.68
N LYS A 74 -11.35 -6.66 -4.97
CA LYS A 74 -10.19 -7.45 -5.40
C LYS A 74 -9.82 -8.52 -4.39
N ILE A 75 -9.64 -8.14 -3.11
CA ILE A 75 -9.35 -9.10 -2.02
C ILE A 75 -10.47 -10.14 -1.91
N THR A 76 -11.74 -9.73 -2.02
CA THR A 76 -12.88 -10.66 -1.99
C THR A 76 -12.82 -11.67 -3.14
N ILE A 77 -12.44 -11.23 -4.34
CA ILE A 77 -12.27 -12.10 -5.51
C ILE A 77 -11.13 -13.09 -5.27
N LEU A 78 -9.96 -12.63 -4.81
CA LEU A 78 -8.82 -13.51 -4.51
C LEU A 78 -9.18 -14.63 -3.52
N HIS A 79 -9.95 -14.32 -2.47
CA HIS A 79 -10.45 -15.34 -1.53
C HIS A 79 -11.38 -16.34 -2.22
N LYS A 80 -12.31 -15.85 -3.05
CA LYS A 80 -13.26 -16.70 -3.77
C LYS A 80 -12.57 -17.65 -4.75
N THR A 81 -11.48 -17.24 -5.37
CA THR A 81 -10.66 -18.08 -6.26
C THR A 81 -10.20 -19.37 -5.57
N VAL A 82 -9.97 -19.31 -4.26
CA VAL A 82 -9.54 -20.46 -3.45
C VAL A 82 -10.65 -20.98 -2.53
N SER A 83 -11.91 -20.73 -2.89
CA SER A 83 -13.11 -21.16 -2.16
C SER A 83 -13.15 -20.71 -0.69
N LYS A 84 -12.48 -19.60 -0.36
CA LYS A 84 -12.49 -18.95 0.97
C LYS A 84 -13.35 -17.69 0.94
N SER A 85 -13.65 -17.16 2.13
CA SER A 85 -14.27 -15.84 2.32
C SER A 85 -13.35 -14.95 3.16
N PRO A 86 -13.21 -13.66 2.82
CA PRO A 86 -12.38 -12.75 3.61
C PRO A 86 -13.01 -12.48 4.98
N ASP A 87 -12.24 -12.71 6.04
CA ASP A 87 -12.61 -12.28 7.39
C ASP A 87 -12.16 -10.83 7.61
N TRP A 88 -13.06 -9.89 7.32
CA TRP A 88 -12.84 -8.45 7.52
C TRP A 88 -12.66 -8.05 8.99
N GLY A 89 -12.97 -8.93 9.95
CA GLY A 89 -12.70 -8.75 11.37
C GLY A 89 -11.27 -9.13 11.77
N SER A 90 -10.55 -9.87 10.92
CA SER A 90 -9.18 -10.30 11.21
C SER A 90 -8.17 -9.14 11.20
N PRO A 91 -7.11 -9.19 12.04
CA PRO A 91 -6.09 -8.13 12.08
C PRO A 91 -5.46 -7.76 10.72
N PRO A 92 -5.12 -8.72 9.82
CA PRO A 92 -4.59 -8.39 8.49
C PRO A 92 -5.55 -7.52 7.66
N LEU A 93 -6.82 -7.91 7.57
CA LEU A 93 -7.80 -7.21 6.74
C LEU A 93 -8.34 -5.92 7.39
N GLN A 94 -8.29 -5.82 8.72
CA GLN A 94 -8.48 -4.56 9.43
C GLN A 94 -7.36 -3.56 9.10
N PHE A 95 -6.10 -4.01 9.13
CA PHE A 95 -4.97 -3.17 8.72
C PHE A 95 -5.10 -2.71 7.26
N ALA A 96 -5.50 -3.62 6.36
CA ALA A 96 -5.77 -3.24 4.98
C ALA A 96 -6.84 -2.15 4.86
N SER A 97 -7.94 -2.31 5.59
CA SER A 97 -9.02 -1.33 5.63
C SER A 97 -8.55 0.03 6.17
N GLN A 98 -7.65 0.05 7.15
CA GLN A 98 -7.08 1.29 7.68
C GLN A 98 -6.23 2.02 6.64
N ILE A 99 -5.29 1.32 6.02
CA ILE A 99 -4.37 1.92 5.04
C ILE A 99 -5.11 2.42 3.80
N PHE A 100 -6.03 1.63 3.24
CA PHE A 100 -6.78 2.07 2.07
C PHE A 100 -7.72 3.23 2.37
N LYS A 101 -8.34 3.30 3.57
CA LYS A 101 -9.11 4.48 3.97
C LYS A 101 -8.24 5.74 4.04
N LEU A 102 -7.02 5.64 4.60
CA LEU A 102 -6.07 6.76 4.62
C LEU A 102 -5.68 7.19 3.21
N ARG A 103 -5.36 6.22 2.33
CA ARG A 103 -5.06 6.48 0.92
C ARG A 103 -6.22 7.17 0.20
N ASP A 104 -7.45 6.73 0.42
CA ASP A 104 -8.63 7.33 -0.20
C ASP A 104 -8.87 8.75 0.32
N ARG A 105 -8.61 9.04 1.60
CA ARG A 105 -8.63 10.41 2.15
C ARG A 105 -7.56 11.29 1.53
N LEU A 106 -6.35 10.78 1.35
CA LEU A 106 -5.22 11.51 0.75
C LEU A 106 -5.43 11.78 -0.76
N ALA A 107 -5.95 10.81 -1.51
CA ALA A 107 -6.06 10.90 -2.97
C ALA A 107 -7.41 11.46 -3.47
N HIS A 108 -8.47 11.29 -2.68
CA HIS A 108 -9.84 11.61 -3.07
C HIS A 108 -10.59 12.44 -2.02
N GLY A 109 -9.86 13.01 -1.04
CA GLY A 109 -10.41 13.88 -0.02
C GLY A 109 -11.14 15.08 -0.63
N LYS A 110 -12.29 15.41 -0.05
CA LYS A 110 -13.00 16.66 -0.33
C LYS A 110 -12.52 17.74 0.65
N PRO A 111 -12.63 19.03 0.32
CA PRO A 111 -12.39 20.10 1.28
C PRO A 111 -13.20 19.86 2.56
N GLU A 112 -12.54 19.96 3.70
CA GLU A 112 -13.14 19.87 5.02
C GLU A 112 -12.74 21.07 5.87
N ILE A 113 -13.65 21.51 6.75
CA ILE A 113 -13.40 22.60 7.69
C ILE A 113 -12.99 21.98 9.02
N VAL A 114 -11.81 22.33 9.51
CA VAL A 114 -11.33 21.97 10.86
C VAL A 114 -11.45 23.20 11.74
N TYR A 115 -12.22 23.09 12.81
CA TYR A 115 -12.41 24.18 13.77
C TYR A 115 -11.34 24.13 14.85
N GLY A 116 -10.72 25.28 15.13
CA GLY A 116 -9.85 25.46 16.29
C GLY A 116 -10.64 25.63 17.60
N PRO A 117 -9.96 25.91 18.72
CA PRO A 117 -10.62 26.20 19.99
C PRO A 117 -11.48 27.48 19.92
N VAL A 118 -12.45 27.59 20.83
CA VAL A 118 -13.20 28.84 21.06
C VAL A 118 -12.30 29.81 21.85
N LEU A 119 -12.17 31.05 21.37
CA LEU A 119 -11.25 32.06 21.88
C LEU A 119 -11.99 33.36 22.22
N ASN A 120 -11.39 34.23 23.03
CA ASN A 120 -12.05 35.42 23.57
C ASN A 120 -11.75 36.71 22.80
N SER A 121 -10.77 36.69 21.89
CA SER A 121 -10.43 37.84 21.04
C SER A 121 -9.98 37.45 19.64
N GLU A 122 -9.99 38.44 18.73
CA GLU A 122 -9.47 38.29 17.38
C GLU A 122 -7.95 38.08 17.38
N GLU A 123 -7.23 38.76 18.28
CA GLU A 123 -5.77 38.61 18.41
C GLU A 123 -5.39 37.17 18.81
N GLU A 124 -6.13 36.55 19.74
CA GLU A 124 -5.95 35.15 20.10
C GLU A 124 -6.20 34.22 18.90
N ALA A 125 -7.25 34.49 18.11
CA ALA A 125 -7.58 33.70 16.93
C ALA A 125 -6.50 33.79 15.83
N VAL A 126 -5.98 35.00 15.58
CA VAL A 126 -4.88 35.22 14.63
C VAL A 126 -3.60 34.50 15.07
N GLU A 127 -3.31 34.48 16.38
CA GLU A 127 -2.14 33.75 16.88
C GLU A 127 -2.30 32.23 16.72
N VAL A 128 -3.50 31.69 16.99
CA VAL A 128 -3.82 30.27 16.76
C VAL A 128 -3.69 29.90 15.28
N LEU A 129 -4.11 30.75 14.35
CA LEU A 129 -3.95 30.54 12.90
C LEU A 129 -2.50 30.34 12.45
N ARG A 130 -1.52 30.83 13.21
CA ARG A 130 -0.09 30.65 12.91
C ARG A 130 0.42 29.26 13.28
N ASN A 131 -0.34 28.48 14.05
CA ASN A 131 0.04 27.13 14.44
C ASN A 131 -0.65 26.08 13.54
N PRO A 132 0.04 25.51 12.54
CA PRO A 132 -0.56 24.59 11.57
C PRO A 132 -0.97 23.24 12.16
N THR A 133 -0.54 22.90 13.39
CA THR A 133 -0.91 21.61 14.01
C THR A 133 -2.33 21.61 14.57
N ILE A 134 -2.92 22.78 14.82
CA ILE A 134 -4.28 22.92 15.36
C ILE A 134 -5.34 22.56 14.31
N PHE A 135 -5.04 22.79 13.03
CA PHE A 135 -5.99 22.61 11.93
C PHE A 135 -5.80 21.31 11.17
N GLN A 136 -5.26 20.27 11.83
CA GLN A 136 -5.13 18.94 11.22
C GLN A 136 -6.41 18.13 11.45
N PRO A 137 -6.93 17.45 10.41
CA PRO A 137 -8.10 16.60 10.59
C PRO A 137 -7.71 15.33 11.38
N ASP A 138 -8.68 14.78 12.14
CA ASP A 138 -8.46 13.63 13.04
C ASP A 138 -7.83 12.42 12.35
N TRP A 139 -8.17 12.18 11.07
CA TRP A 139 -7.61 11.05 10.34
C TRP A 139 -6.12 11.23 10.04
N TYR A 140 -5.65 12.48 9.90
CA TYR A 140 -4.27 12.81 9.57
C TYR A 140 -3.38 12.86 10.81
N SER A 141 -3.95 13.27 11.96
CA SER A 141 -3.23 13.30 13.24
C SER A 141 -2.84 11.90 13.76
N THR A 142 -3.47 10.84 13.23
CA THR A 142 -3.06 9.45 13.53
C THR A 142 -1.69 9.06 12.95
N ILE A 143 -1.17 9.82 11.99
CA ILE A 143 0.10 9.51 11.31
C ILE A 143 1.27 10.07 12.15
N ASN A 144 1.91 9.17 12.90
CA ASN A 144 3.14 9.44 13.65
C ASN A 144 4.14 8.27 13.52
N LYS A 145 5.38 8.48 13.98
CA LYS A 145 6.44 7.46 13.89
C LYS A 145 6.09 6.15 14.60
N VAL A 146 5.48 6.22 15.79
CA VAL A 146 5.10 5.03 16.57
C VAL A 146 4.12 4.17 15.77
N TRP A 147 3.07 4.79 15.24
CA TRP A 147 2.08 4.11 14.42
C TRP A 147 2.70 3.53 13.13
N LEU A 148 3.64 4.22 12.49
CA LEU A 148 4.33 3.71 11.30
C LEU A 148 5.25 2.53 11.60
N LEU A 149 5.96 2.54 12.73
CA LEU A 149 6.79 1.42 13.17
C LEU A 149 5.94 0.17 13.41
N GLU A 150 4.78 0.31 14.05
CA GLU A 150 3.82 -0.80 14.18
C GLU A 150 3.28 -1.26 12.82
N SER A 151 3.01 -0.31 11.92
CA SER A 151 2.48 -0.58 10.59
C SER A 151 3.43 -1.42 9.74
N LYS A 152 4.75 -1.36 9.97
CA LYS A 152 5.72 -2.22 9.29
C LYS A 152 5.45 -3.71 9.55
N ASN A 153 5.18 -4.09 10.80
CA ASN A 153 4.88 -5.48 11.17
C ASN A 153 3.50 -5.91 10.68
N LYS A 154 2.50 -5.01 10.77
CA LYS A 154 1.14 -5.26 10.26
C LYS A 154 1.14 -5.43 8.74
N PHE A 155 1.98 -4.67 8.03
CA PHE A 155 2.21 -4.81 6.59
C PHE A 155 2.76 -6.20 6.25
N ARG A 156 3.85 -6.65 6.89
CA ARG A 156 4.38 -8.01 6.67
C ARG A 156 3.30 -9.06 6.90
N THR A 157 2.57 -8.95 8.01
CA THR A 157 1.50 -9.90 8.38
C THR A 157 0.41 -9.97 7.30
N LEU A 158 0.00 -8.82 6.75
CA LEU A 158 -0.96 -8.78 5.65
C LEU A 158 -0.41 -9.41 4.36
N MET A 159 0.84 -9.13 4.01
CA MET A 159 1.45 -9.69 2.80
C MET A 159 1.58 -11.22 2.89
N VAL A 160 1.98 -11.75 4.05
CA VAL A 160 2.01 -13.20 4.30
C VAL A 160 0.60 -13.78 4.19
N TYR A 161 -0.38 -13.20 4.89
CA TYR A 161 -1.77 -13.63 4.85
C TYR A 161 -2.35 -13.70 3.42
N LEU A 162 -2.07 -12.70 2.58
CA LEU A 162 -2.53 -12.68 1.19
C LEU A 162 -1.79 -13.72 0.32
N GLY A 163 -0.49 -13.92 0.55
CA GLY A 163 0.30 -14.93 -0.16
C GLY A 163 -0.13 -16.37 0.18
N GLU A 164 -0.46 -16.62 1.45
CA GLU A 164 -0.97 -17.92 1.94
C GLU A 164 -2.30 -18.32 1.31
N LEU A 165 -3.05 -17.39 0.70
CA LEU A 165 -4.24 -17.77 -0.09
C LEU A 165 -3.85 -18.71 -1.24
N PHE A 166 -2.64 -18.56 -1.79
CA PHE A 166 -2.15 -19.28 -2.96
C PHE A 166 -0.87 -20.08 -2.67
N ASP A 167 -0.69 -20.51 -1.42
CA ASP A 167 0.45 -21.32 -0.95
C ASP A 167 1.83 -20.70 -1.28
N ARG A 168 1.92 -19.37 -1.28
CA ARG A 168 3.18 -18.64 -1.52
C ARG A 168 4.06 -18.64 -0.28
N HIS A 169 5.37 -18.61 -0.49
CA HIS A 169 6.35 -18.46 0.58
C HIS A 169 6.14 -17.12 1.31
N GLU A 170 6.45 -17.06 2.62
CA GLU A 170 6.24 -15.83 3.41
C GLU A 170 7.01 -14.60 2.87
N SER A 171 8.05 -14.82 2.07
CA SER A 171 8.85 -13.78 1.42
C SER A 171 8.41 -13.45 -0.01
N ASP A 172 7.33 -14.02 -0.53
CA ASP A 172 6.87 -13.81 -1.92
C ASP A 172 6.62 -12.32 -2.22
N HIS A 173 6.09 -11.60 -1.24
CA HIS A 173 5.91 -10.15 -1.33
C HIS A 173 7.23 -9.36 -1.51
N LEU A 174 8.37 -9.96 -1.18
CA LEU A 174 9.71 -9.38 -1.36
C LEU A 174 10.37 -9.79 -2.69
N ALA A 175 9.73 -10.65 -3.49
CA ALA A 175 10.31 -11.11 -4.76
C ALA A 175 10.60 -9.91 -5.68
N ILE A 176 11.88 -9.67 -5.94
CA ILE A 176 12.34 -8.45 -6.63
C ILE A 176 12.13 -8.56 -8.14
N ALA A 177 12.31 -9.76 -8.69
CA ALA A 177 12.07 -10.10 -10.08
C ALA A 177 12.04 -11.61 -10.29
N TYR A 178 11.34 -12.05 -11.34
CA TYR A 178 11.54 -13.38 -11.92
C TYR A 178 12.55 -13.25 -13.08
N THR A 179 13.55 -14.13 -13.13
CA THR A 179 14.52 -14.18 -14.22
C THR A 179 14.34 -15.46 -15.01
N GLY A 180 14.59 -15.38 -16.31
CA GLY A 180 14.49 -16.55 -17.17
C GLY A 180 15.20 -16.37 -18.51
N ILE A 181 15.15 -17.42 -19.31
CA ILE A 181 15.68 -17.45 -20.67
C ILE A 181 14.53 -17.86 -21.59
N GLU A 182 14.25 -17.03 -22.57
CA GLU A 182 13.26 -17.30 -23.62
C GLU A 182 13.97 -17.87 -24.85
N GLU A 183 13.47 -19.00 -25.35
CA GLU A 183 13.90 -19.58 -26.62
C GLU A 183 13.12 -18.92 -27.77
N LEU A 184 13.84 -18.32 -28.71
CA LEU A 184 13.24 -17.69 -29.88
C LEU A 184 13.27 -18.69 -31.05
N PRO A 185 12.11 -19.00 -31.66
CA PRO A 185 12.08 -19.87 -32.83
C PRO A 185 12.87 -19.23 -33.98
N ASP A 186 13.57 -20.06 -34.76
CA ASP A 186 14.19 -19.63 -36.02
C ASP A 186 13.07 -19.13 -36.94
N LYS A 187 12.95 -17.80 -37.08
CA LYS A 187 12.07 -17.20 -38.08
C LYS A 187 12.67 -17.49 -39.45
N ASN A 188 12.23 -18.59 -40.08
CA ASN A 188 12.37 -18.79 -41.52
C ASN A 188 11.46 -17.73 -42.19
N PHE A 189 12.07 -16.67 -42.70
CA PHE A 189 11.45 -15.77 -43.68
C PHE A 189 11.61 -16.36 -45.07
#